data_AF-A0A961GUN7-F1
#
_entry.id   AF-A0A961GUN7-F1
#
_cell.length_a   1.000
_cell.length_b   1.000
_cell.length_c   1.000
_cell.angle_alpha   90.00
_cell.angle_beta   90.00
_cell.angle_gamma   90.00
#
_symmetry.space_group_name_H-M   'P 1'
#
loop_
_entity.id
_entity.type
_entity.pdbx_description
1 polymer ?
#
loop_
_entity_poly.entity_id
_entity_poly.type
_entity_poly.pdbx_seq_one_letter_code
_entity_poly.pdbx_strand_id
1 'polypeptide(L)'
;MAATAVAGALIAAFTSSAAPTGTGWIDLLERALAVALVAVAASRARRWSLVFGSVLVTAGAPWPLLLGGLGALGGTVFLVETRVRSRVLGSLVGVAVALVSLGLEVPGPVGMETLLALTATVPILVSGYRRSTSPARSVVKRVALVVVCAAGLAVLLTGIAAVLSVADVSDAVAATEEAVDVATAGEGGESAALFASAGESFRAADSAVGSWWASGTRLIPLLGANLAAVQRSVSAGVDLTSAGEELVSGAEFSEVQLEGGGVDLVALEALQPRVTAAGEALASARSTLDGAESAWLVGPLADRLATVQDRLAETSDNADNAVVAVDGLPAVLGADAPRRYLFLFGNPAESRDMGGHIGNWAELVADGGRIELVEVGGPLDLASPELSETFLDTLPASFATMDPARNPQNLGATPDLPVAMDAAAQLLEQRTSRPVDGVVYADVGAFAAMLGLVGPVEVPGLPGFELDEDNAVEFLTRDQYILFDSPDASGDALEEVISTVFDRLTSTKLAGPDALGATFAPLVEAGRFQFMTYHDEDVEMLEHFSLDGAVPTPEGHDVLGVFNRNAGPSKIDSYLERDVASLIRWDPDSGAVASTVWVA
;
A
#
# COMPACT_ATOMS: atom_id res chain seq x y z
N MET A 1 -51.60 1.32 20.08
CA MET A 1 -50.81 0.06 20.14
C MET A 1 -50.36 -0.35 18.74
N ALA A 2 -51.25 -0.71 17.81
CA ALA A 2 -50.83 -0.97 16.43
C ALA A 2 -50.19 0.27 15.79
N ALA A 3 -50.85 1.43 15.86
CA ALA A 3 -50.30 2.70 15.36
C ALA A 3 -48.95 3.09 16.00
N THR A 4 -48.79 2.85 17.31
CA THR A 4 -47.54 3.16 18.03
C THR A 4 -46.40 2.21 17.67
N ALA A 5 -46.69 0.92 17.44
CA ALA A 5 -45.70 -0.05 16.97
C ALA A 5 -45.26 0.23 15.53
N VAL A 6 -46.19 0.60 14.63
CA VAL A 6 -45.87 0.98 13.24
C VAL A 6 -45.05 2.27 13.20
N ALA A 7 -45.42 3.30 13.97
CA ALA A 7 -44.64 4.53 14.05
C ALA A 7 -43.23 4.27 14.58
N GLY A 8 -43.08 3.47 15.64
CA GLY A 8 -41.78 3.07 16.17
C GLY A 8 -40.93 2.28 15.17
N ALA A 9 -41.54 1.35 14.43
CA ALA A 9 -40.86 0.57 13.40
C ALA A 9 -40.35 1.46 12.25
N LEU A 10 -41.14 2.44 11.81
CA LEU A 10 -40.72 3.42 10.80
C LEU A 10 -39.57 4.31 11.30
N ILE A 11 -39.63 4.77 12.56
CA ILE A 11 -38.52 5.52 13.16
C ILE A 11 -37.25 4.66 13.15
N ALA A 12 -37.32 3.43 13.67
CA ALA A 12 -36.18 2.52 13.73
C ALA A 12 -35.55 2.22 12.36
N ALA A 13 -36.39 2.04 11.34
CA ALA A 13 -35.98 1.78 9.96
C ALA A 13 -35.10 2.90 9.39
N PHE A 14 -35.38 4.16 9.72
CA PHE A 14 -34.73 5.33 9.10
C PHE A 14 -33.75 6.09 10.01
N THR A 15 -33.79 5.90 11.33
CA THR A 15 -32.97 6.69 12.27
C THR A 15 -31.89 5.90 13.00
N SER A 16 -31.92 4.56 12.97
CA SER A 16 -30.88 3.74 13.59
C SER A 16 -29.77 3.41 12.59
N SER A 17 -28.52 3.44 13.04
CA SER A 17 -27.34 3.02 12.28
C SER A 17 -27.01 1.53 12.42
N ALA A 18 -27.71 0.79 13.29
CA ALA A 18 -27.37 -0.60 13.61
C ALA A 18 -27.43 -1.51 12.39
N ALA A 19 -26.30 -2.00 11.88
CA ALA A 19 -26.23 -2.84 10.69
C ALA A 19 -25.85 -4.29 11.06
N PRO A 20 -26.76 -5.05 11.70
CA PRO A 20 -26.44 -6.37 12.24
C PRO A 20 -26.10 -7.40 11.15
N THR A 21 -26.65 -7.28 9.94
CA THR A 21 -26.32 -8.13 8.79
C THR A 21 -25.39 -7.46 7.78
N GLY A 22 -25.22 -6.13 7.85
CA GLY A 22 -24.46 -5.33 6.89
C GLY A 22 -25.15 -5.14 5.53
N THR A 23 -26.42 -5.56 5.41
CA THR A 23 -27.19 -5.48 4.15
C THR A 23 -28.35 -4.50 4.30
N GLY A 24 -28.27 -3.37 3.58
CA GLY A 24 -29.06 -2.17 3.90
C GLY A 24 -30.58 -2.37 4.02
N TRP A 25 -31.21 -3.10 3.08
CA TRP A 25 -32.66 -3.32 3.13
C TRP A 25 -33.08 -4.38 4.16
N ILE A 26 -32.22 -5.35 4.45
CA ILE A 26 -32.46 -6.38 5.47
C ILE A 26 -32.35 -5.76 6.85
N ASP A 27 -31.29 -4.98 7.10
CA ASP A 27 -31.10 -4.29 8.37
C ASP A 27 -32.28 -3.34 8.67
N LEU A 28 -32.81 -2.67 7.64
CA LEU A 28 -34.01 -1.84 7.76
C LEU A 28 -35.22 -2.66 8.25
N LEU A 29 -35.45 -3.83 7.67
CA LEU A 29 -36.53 -4.74 8.08
C LEU A 29 -36.32 -5.31 9.48
N GLU A 30 -35.09 -5.69 9.83
CA GLU A 30 -34.76 -6.24 11.15
C GLU A 30 -34.98 -5.21 12.26
N ARG A 31 -34.49 -3.96 12.08
CA ARG A 31 -34.72 -2.84 13.01
C ARG A 31 -36.22 -2.61 13.21
N ALA A 32 -36.97 -2.54 12.11
CA ALA A 32 -38.42 -2.34 12.13
C ALA A 32 -39.16 -3.47 12.87
N LEU A 33 -38.80 -4.72 12.57
CA LEU A 33 -39.40 -5.91 13.18
C LEU A 33 -39.08 -5.99 14.68
N ALA A 34 -37.83 -5.72 15.08
CA ALA A 34 -37.39 -5.74 16.46
C ALA A 34 -38.18 -4.73 17.31
N VAL A 35 -38.29 -3.48 16.85
CA VAL A 35 -39.05 -2.44 17.55
C VAL A 35 -40.55 -2.77 17.60
N ALA A 36 -41.12 -3.26 16.49
CA ALA A 36 -42.52 -3.68 16.47
C ALA A 36 -42.80 -4.82 17.46
N LEU A 37 -41.94 -5.84 17.51
CA LEU A 37 -42.06 -6.99 18.41
C LEU A 37 -42.00 -6.56 19.88
N VAL A 38 -41.01 -5.74 20.25
CA VAL A 38 -40.86 -5.24 21.62
C VAL A 38 -42.04 -4.35 21.99
N ALA A 39 -42.49 -3.45 21.11
CA ALA A 39 -43.65 -2.59 21.34
C ALA A 39 -44.94 -3.39 21.58
N VAL A 40 -45.20 -4.40 20.75
CA VAL A 40 -46.38 -5.27 20.86
C VAL A 40 -46.31 -6.12 22.15
N ALA A 41 -45.15 -6.65 22.50
CA ALA A 41 -44.96 -7.40 23.75
C ALA A 41 -45.12 -6.50 24.98
N ALA A 42 -44.53 -5.31 24.97
CA ALA A 42 -44.59 -4.32 26.04
C ALA A 42 -46.02 -3.88 26.37
N SER A 43 -46.89 -3.79 25.35
CA SER A 43 -48.32 -3.48 25.53
C SER A 43 -49.09 -4.47 26.42
N ARG A 44 -48.53 -5.69 26.63
CA ARG A 44 -49.12 -6.78 27.44
C ARG A 44 -48.22 -7.22 28.61
N ALA A 45 -46.99 -6.73 28.68
CA ALA A 45 -45.99 -7.14 29.65
C ALA A 45 -46.33 -6.72 31.09
N ARG A 46 -45.63 -7.29 32.07
CA ARG A 46 -45.72 -6.89 33.48
C ARG A 46 -44.89 -5.63 33.68
N ARG A 47 -45.27 -4.81 34.66
CA ARG A 47 -44.57 -3.54 34.95
C ARG A 47 -43.10 -3.76 35.31
N TRP A 48 -42.79 -4.81 36.06
CA TRP A 48 -41.41 -5.12 36.46
C TRP A 48 -40.48 -5.32 35.26
N SER A 49 -40.94 -5.97 34.19
CA SER A 49 -40.09 -6.20 33.01
C SER A 49 -39.88 -4.92 32.20
N LEU A 50 -40.86 -4.02 32.21
CA LEU A 50 -40.70 -2.70 31.59
C LEU A 50 -39.73 -1.83 32.39
N VAL A 51 -39.87 -1.79 33.72
CA VAL A 51 -38.93 -1.07 34.61
C VAL A 51 -37.51 -1.59 34.43
N PHE A 52 -37.34 -2.92 34.43
CA PHE A 52 -36.04 -3.55 34.23
C PHE A 52 -35.41 -3.14 32.89
N GLY A 53 -36.16 -3.29 31.79
CA GLY A 53 -35.68 -2.91 30.46
C GLY A 53 -35.36 -1.42 30.35
N SER A 54 -36.22 -0.54 30.87
CA SER A 54 -36.01 0.91 30.85
C SER A 54 -34.80 1.35 31.67
N VAL A 55 -34.56 0.75 32.84
CA VAL A 55 -33.36 1.05 33.67
C VAL A 55 -32.10 0.65 32.91
N LEU A 56 -32.05 -0.57 32.37
CA LEU A 56 -30.89 -1.10 31.66
C LEU A 56 -30.50 -0.26 30.44
N VAL A 57 -31.47 0.05 29.56
CA VAL A 57 -31.18 0.85 28.36
C VAL A 57 -30.83 2.30 28.69
N THR A 58 -31.40 2.88 29.77
CA THR A 58 -31.03 4.25 30.18
C THR A 58 -29.60 4.29 30.72
N ALA A 59 -29.19 3.26 31.46
CA ALA A 59 -27.84 3.18 32.02
C ALA A 59 -26.75 3.02 30.94
N GLY A 60 -27.07 2.34 29.83
CA GLY A 60 -26.16 2.18 28.69
C GLY A 60 -26.38 3.14 27.53
N ALA A 61 -27.26 4.14 27.67
CA ALA A 61 -27.59 5.04 26.57
C ALA A 61 -26.49 6.10 26.36
N PRO A 62 -26.03 6.32 25.11
CA PRO A 62 -25.19 7.48 24.81
C PRO A 62 -26.00 8.77 24.90
N TRP A 63 -25.29 9.91 24.93
CA TRP A 63 -25.88 11.24 25.11
C TRP A 63 -27.09 11.55 24.19
N PRO A 64 -27.07 11.23 22.87
CA PRO A 64 -28.21 11.50 22.00
C PRO A 64 -29.48 10.69 22.34
N LEU A 65 -29.32 9.52 22.97
CA LEU A 65 -30.40 8.58 23.27
C LEU A 65 -30.87 8.62 24.73
N LEU A 66 -30.14 9.33 25.61
CA LEU A 66 -30.44 9.45 27.03
C LEU A 66 -31.86 9.97 27.29
N LEU A 67 -32.33 10.94 26.52
CA LEU A 67 -33.70 11.47 26.63
C LEU A 67 -34.76 10.40 26.31
N GLY A 68 -34.49 9.53 25.33
CA GLY A 68 -35.35 8.39 25.01
C GLY A 68 -35.40 7.38 26.16
N GLY A 69 -34.25 7.08 26.75
CA GLY A 69 -34.13 6.21 27.93
C GLY A 69 -34.89 6.76 29.14
N LEU A 70 -34.63 8.03 29.50
CA LEU A 70 -35.32 8.73 30.59
C LEU A 70 -36.83 8.83 30.35
N GLY A 71 -37.26 9.05 29.11
CA GLY A 71 -38.68 9.03 28.72
C GLY A 71 -39.33 7.65 28.93
N ALA A 72 -38.63 6.57 28.58
CA ALA A 72 -39.08 5.21 28.85
C ALA A 72 -39.20 4.97 30.37
N LEU A 73 -38.18 5.37 31.13
CA LEU A 73 -38.13 5.24 32.59
C LEU A 73 -39.30 5.99 33.24
N GLY A 74 -39.49 7.26 32.92
CA GLY A 74 -40.60 8.09 33.41
C GLY A 74 -41.97 7.49 33.06
N GLY A 75 -42.13 6.98 31.84
CA GLY A 75 -43.34 6.26 31.43
C GLY A 75 -43.61 4.99 32.25
N THR A 76 -42.57 4.24 32.61
CA THR A 76 -42.72 3.06 33.48
C THR A 76 -43.05 3.43 34.92
N VAL A 77 -42.41 4.46 35.48
CA VAL A 77 -42.69 4.97 36.83
C VAL A 77 -44.15 5.44 36.92
N PHE A 78 -44.62 6.21 35.93
CA PHE A 78 -46.01 6.65 35.85
C PHE A 78 -46.99 5.47 35.82
N LEU A 79 -46.70 4.43 35.03
CA LEU A 79 -47.53 3.21 34.96
C LEU A 79 -47.55 2.43 36.30
N VAL A 80 -46.45 2.43 37.05
CA VAL A 80 -46.34 1.79 38.36
C VAL A 80 -47.15 2.56 39.40
N GLU A 81 -46.96 3.88 39.46
CA GLU A 81 -47.50 4.77 40.48
C GLU A 81 -49.02 4.98 40.34
N THR A 82 -49.48 5.34 39.13
CA THR A 82 -50.92 5.58 38.88
C THR A 82 -51.77 4.32 38.87
N ARG A 83 -51.11 3.15 38.86
CA ARG A 83 -51.72 1.83 38.68
C ARG A 83 -52.63 1.70 37.46
N VAL A 84 -52.57 2.62 36.50
CA VAL A 84 -53.35 2.58 35.25
C VAL A 84 -52.85 1.45 34.36
N ARG A 85 -53.75 0.87 33.57
CA ARG A 85 -53.46 -0.23 32.64
C ARG A 85 -53.69 0.25 31.21
N SER A 86 -52.69 0.94 30.65
CA SER A 86 -52.74 1.45 29.27
C SER A 86 -51.85 0.66 28.34
N ARG A 87 -52.46 0.04 27.31
CA ARG A 87 -51.73 -0.66 26.24
C ARG A 87 -50.95 0.29 25.34
N VAL A 88 -51.38 1.55 25.25
CA VAL A 88 -50.73 2.59 24.44
C VAL A 88 -49.45 3.04 25.12
N LEU A 89 -49.52 3.39 26.41
CA LEU A 89 -48.33 3.78 27.20
C LEU A 89 -47.32 2.64 27.29
N GLY A 90 -47.76 1.40 27.53
CA GLY A 90 -46.85 0.24 27.52
C GLY A 90 -46.17 0.03 26.16
N SER A 91 -46.87 0.26 25.05
CA SER A 91 -46.28 0.20 23.71
C SER A 91 -45.28 1.33 23.45
N LEU A 92 -45.56 2.56 23.90
CA LEU A 92 -44.64 3.71 23.76
C LEU A 92 -43.35 3.48 24.54
N VAL A 93 -43.45 2.99 25.78
CA VAL A 93 -42.29 2.58 26.58
C VAL A 93 -41.51 1.49 25.84
N GLY A 94 -42.18 0.47 25.29
CA GLY A 94 -41.52 -0.58 24.52
C GLY A 94 -40.78 -0.07 23.28
N VAL A 95 -41.38 0.88 22.54
CA VAL A 95 -40.72 1.54 21.40
C VAL A 95 -39.47 2.29 21.87
N ALA A 96 -39.56 3.08 22.93
CA ALA A 96 -38.43 3.83 23.46
C ALA A 96 -37.31 2.90 23.93
N VAL A 97 -37.63 1.83 24.66
CA VAL A 97 -36.65 0.80 25.07
C VAL A 97 -35.96 0.19 23.86
N ALA A 98 -36.71 -0.21 22.84
CA ALA A 98 -36.14 -0.87 21.67
C ALA A 98 -35.30 0.09 20.80
N LEU A 99 -35.72 1.34 20.63
CA LEU A 99 -34.95 2.35 19.89
C LEU A 99 -33.62 2.68 20.59
N VAL A 100 -33.64 2.81 21.92
CA VAL A 100 -32.40 3.03 22.69
C VAL A 100 -31.51 1.78 22.64
N SER A 101 -32.09 0.57 22.70
CA SER A 101 -31.33 -0.68 22.53
C SER A 101 -30.59 -0.78 21.20
N LEU A 102 -31.13 -0.20 20.12
CA LEU A 102 -30.52 -0.20 18.78
C LEU A 102 -29.37 0.80 18.62
N GLY A 103 -29.10 1.63 19.63
CA GLY A 103 -27.98 2.58 19.61
C GLY A 103 -27.24 2.63 20.93
N LEU A 104 -27.19 1.49 21.65
CA LEU A 104 -26.33 1.39 22.83
C LEU A 104 -24.87 1.48 22.38
N GLU A 105 -24.09 2.30 23.07
CA GLU A 105 -22.64 2.40 22.89
C GLU A 105 -22.03 2.12 24.26
N VAL A 106 -21.55 0.89 24.46
CA VAL A 106 -21.08 0.45 25.79
C VAL A 106 -19.65 -0.07 25.68
N PRO A 107 -18.69 0.54 26.41
CA PRO A 107 -17.32 0.06 26.40
C PRO A 107 -17.25 -1.38 26.93
N GLY A 108 -16.69 -2.28 26.13
CA GLY A 108 -16.62 -3.70 26.44
C GLY A 108 -16.15 -4.55 25.25
N PRO A 109 -16.07 -5.88 25.42
CA PRO A 109 -15.79 -6.79 24.33
C PRO A 109 -16.88 -6.70 23.25
N VAL A 110 -16.53 -7.07 22.02
CA VAL A 110 -17.47 -7.11 20.90
C VAL A 110 -18.75 -7.84 21.29
N GLY A 111 -19.89 -7.19 21.06
CA GLY A 111 -21.22 -7.72 21.36
C GLY A 111 -21.73 -7.51 22.78
N MET A 112 -21.01 -6.76 23.63
CA MET A 112 -21.53 -6.31 24.93
C MET A 112 -22.85 -5.52 24.78
N GLU A 113 -22.95 -4.67 23.76
CA GLU A 113 -24.16 -3.91 23.42
C GLU A 113 -25.34 -4.84 23.09
N THR A 114 -25.10 -5.87 22.28
CA THR A 114 -26.09 -6.88 21.93
C THR A 114 -26.56 -7.65 23.18
N LEU A 115 -25.65 -8.01 24.07
CA LEU A 115 -25.99 -8.67 25.35
C LEU A 115 -26.84 -7.76 26.25
N LEU A 116 -26.53 -6.47 26.32
CA LEU A 116 -27.30 -5.49 27.09
C LEU A 116 -28.69 -5.24 26.47
N ALA A 117 -28.77 -5.11 25.14
CA ALA A 117 -30.03 -5.02 24.41
C ALA A 117 -30.92 -6.26 24.63
N LEU A 118 -30.34 -7.46 24.57
CA LEU A 118 -31.06 -8.71 24.82
C LEU A 118 -31.52 -8.83 26.27
N THR A 119 -30.67 -8.50 27.24
CA THR A 119 -31.05 -8.53 28.66
C THR A 119 -32.16 -7.53 28.96
N ALA A 120 -32.18 -6.36 28.32
CA ALA A 120 -33.25 -5.38 28.47
C ALA A 120 -34.59 -5.83 27.84
N THR A 121 -34.55 -6.46 26.66
CA THR A 121 -35.74 -6.73 25.84
C THR A 121 -36.36 -8.11 26.06
N VAL A 122 -35.57 -9.16 26.31
CA VAL A 122 -36.06 -10.55 26.49
C VAL A 122 -37.08 -10.67 27.64
N PRO A 123 -36.89 -10.05 28.83
CA PRO A 123 -37.89 -10.10 29.90
C PRO A 123 -39.24 -9.49 29.49
N ILE A 124 -39.22 -8.44 28.67
CA ILE A 124 -40.42 -7.80 28.12
C ILE A 124 -41.13 -8.75 27.16
N LEU A 125 -40.38 -9.37 26.23
CA LEU A 125 -40.89 -10.36 25.27
C LEU A 125 -41.52 -11.57 25.99
N VAL A 126 -40.81 -12.17 26.95
CA VAL A 126 -41.29 -13.32 27.73
C VAL A 126 -42.52 -12.95 28.56
N SER A 127 -42.52 -11.77 29.20
CA SER A 127 -43.66 -11.32 29.98
C SER A 127 -44.88 -11.02 29.10
N GLY A 128 -44.69 -10.44 27.92
CA GLY A 128 -45.75 -10.18 26.94
C GLY A 128 -46.35 -11.47 26.37
N TYR A 129 -45.49 -12.44 26.05
CA TYR A 129 -45.89 -13.78 25.60
C TYR A 129 -46.75 -14.50 26.65
N ARG A 130 -46.29 -14.57 27.92
CA ARG A 130 -47.01 -15.25 29.02
C ARG A 130 -48.39 -14.63 29.31
N ARG A 131 -48.58 -13.34 29.02
CA ARG A 131 -49.85 -12.60 29.22
C ARG A 131 -50.77 -12.59 28.00
N SER A 132 -50.32 -13.14 26.87
CA SER A 132 -51.11 -13.17 25.63
C SER A 132 -52.20 -14.26 25.66
N THR A 133 -53.23 -14.09 24.84
CA THR A 133 -54.35 -15.05 24.75
C THR A 133 -53.87 -16.42 24.25
N SER A 134 -54.63 -17.49 24.54
CA SER A 134 -54.27 -18.85 24.07
C SER A 134 -54.04 -18.94 22.55
N PRO A 135 -54.90 -18.33 21.69
CA PRO A 135 -54.67 -18.32 20.25
C PRO A 135 -53.38 -17.60 19.85
N ALA A 136 -53.10 -16.43 20.45
CA ALA A 136 -51.88 -15.67 20.17
C ALA A 136 -50.61 -16.42 20.59
N ARG A 137 -50.63 -17.14 21.72
CA ARG A 137 -49.49 -17.95 22.17
C ARG A 137 -49.19 -19.12 21.23
N SER A 138 -50.23 -19.74 20.66
CA SER A 138 -50.07 -20.82 19.67
C SER A 138 -49.51 -20.31 18.35
N VAL A 139 -49.96 -19.14 17.89
CA VAL A 139 -49.40 -18.49 16.69
C VAL A 139 -47.93 -18.14 16.92
N VAL A 140 -47.59 -17.47 18.02
CA VAL A 140 -46.20 -17.12 18.34
C VAL A 140 -45.31 -18.37 18.47
N LYS A 141 -45.79 -19.46 19.08
CA LYS A 141 -45.05 -20.74 19.13
C LYS A 141 -44.78 -21.32 17.75
N ARG A 142 -45.78 -21.35 16.87
CA ARG A 142 -45.62 -21.87 15.50
C ARG A 142 -44.68 -21.01 14.68
N VAL A 143 -44.85 -19.68 14.74
CA VAL A 143 -43.95 -18.74 14.04
C VAL A 143 -42.53 -18.87 14.57
N ALA A 144 -42.33 -18.90 15.89
CA ALA A 144 -41.01 -19.09 16.48
C ALA A 144 -40.37 -20.44 16.09
N LEU A 145 -41.14 -21.53 16.09
CA LEU A 145 -40.66 -22.84 15.65
C LEU A 145 -40.26 -22.81 14.17
N VAL A 146 -41.09 -22.24 13.30
CA VAL A 146 -40.79 -22.11 11.86
C VAL A 146 -39.54 -21.26 11.64
N VAL A 147 -39.42 -20.13 12.33
CA VAL A 147 -38.24 -19.25 12.22
C VAL A 147 -36.98 -19.96 12.71
N VAL A 148 -37.03 -20.68 13.85
CA VAL A 148 -35.89 -21.45 14.37
C VAL A 148 -35.52 -22.61 13.45
N CYS A 149 -36.50 -23.35 12.93
CA CYS A 149 -36.24 -24.44 11.98
C CYS A 149 -35.70 -23.91 10.65
N ALA A 150 -36.22 -22.79 10.14
CA ALA A 150 -35.72 -22.14 8.94
C ALA A 150 -34.31 -21.61 9.14
N ALA A 151 -34.03 -20.94 10.26
CA ALA A 151 -32.68 -20.50 10.62
C ALA A 151 -31.72 -21.69 10.76
N GLY A 152 -32.12 -22.75 11.47
CA GLY A 152 -31.30 -23.96 11.64
C GLY A 152 -31.03 -24.69 10.32
N LEU A 153 -32.02 -24.77 9.42
CA LEU A 153 -31.82 -25.31 8.07
C LEU A 153 -30.89 -24.41 7.25
N ALA A 154 -31.05 -23.09 7.35
CA ALA A 154 -30.19 -22.14 6.66
C ALA A 154 -28.74 -22.26 7.15
N VAL A 155 -28.50 -22.33 8.47
CA VAL A 155 -27.18 -22.59 9.06
C VAL A 155 -26.61 -23.91 8.55
N LEU A 156 -27.40 -24.98 8.53
CA LEU A 156 -26.94 -26.29 8.06
C LEU A 156 -26.54 -26.24 6.58
N LEU A 157 -27.38 -25.66 5.73
CA LEU A 157 -27.12 -25.55 4.30
C LEU A 157 -25.89 -24.69 4.02
N THR A 158 -25.77 -23.52 4.66
CA THR A 158 -24.60 -22.64 4.52
C THR A 158 -23.33 -23.25 5.11
N GLY A 159 -23.44 -24.00 6.21
CA GLY A 159 -22.31 -24.75 6.77
C GLY A 159 -21.81 -25.83 5.80
N ILE A 160 -22.74 -26.55 5.15
CA ILE A 160 -22.39 -27.51 4.10
C ILE A 160 -21.76 -26.78 2.90
N ALA A 161 -22.34 -25.66 2.45
CA ALA A 161 -21.79 -24.82 1.39
C ALA A 161 -20.34 -24.44 1.68
N ALA A 162 -20.12 -23.83 2.85
CA ALA A 162 -18.81 -23.36 3.27
C ALA A 162 -17.80 -24.50 3.34
N VAL A 163 -18.17 -25.65 3.89
CA VAL A 163 -17.27 -26.82 3.95
C VAL A 163 -16.93 -27.35 2.56
N LEU A 164 -17.89 -27.37 1.63
CA LEU A 164 -17.63 -27.79 0.25
C LEU A 164 -16.74 -26.76 -0.47
N SER A 165 -16.97 -25.46 -0.27
CA SER A 165 -16.20 -24.38 -0.86
C SER A 165 -14.77 -24.26 -0.30
N VAL A 166 -14.49 -24.77 0.89
CA VAL A 166 -13.13 -24.70 1.48
C VAL A 166 -12.12 -25.47 0.63
N ALA A 167 -12.50 -26.59 0.03
CA ALA A 167 -11.62 -27.33 -0.88
C ALA A 167 -11.33 -26.50 -2.13
N ASP A 168 -12.39 -26.01 -2.79
CA ASP A 168 -12.26 -25.20 -4.01
C ASP A 168 -11.43 -23.91 -3.76
N VAL A 169 -11.64 -23.22 -2.64
CA VAL A 169 -10.88 -22.02 -2.29
C VAL A 169 -9.42 -22.36 -1.97
N SER A 170 -9.17 -23.46 -1.27
CA SER A 170 -7.80 -23.90 -0.96
C SER A 170 -7.03 -24.27 -2.22
N ASP A 171 -7.69 -24.97 -3.14
CA ASP A 171 -7.10 -25.36 -4.43
C ASP A 171 -6.88 -24.12 -5.31
N ALA A 172 -7.82 -23.17 -5.30
CA ALA A 172 -7.69 -21.91 -6.03
C ALA A 172 -6.51 -21.06 -5.53
N VAL A 173 -6.35 -20.93 -4.21
CA VAL A 173 -5.23 -20.19 -3.62
C VAL A 173 -3.90 -20.86 -3.97
N ALA A 174 -3.80 -22.18 -3.80
CA ALA A 174 -2.58 -22.92 -4.13
C ALA A 174 -2.21 -22.80 -5.62
N ALA A 175 -3.18 -22.91 -6.52
CA ALA A 175 -2.96 -22.73 -7.96
C ALA A 175 -2.59 -21.28 -8.32
N THR A 176 -3.11 -20.29 -7.58
CA THR A 176 -2.73 -18.87 -7.77
C THR A 176 -1.29 -18.62 -7.33
N GLU A 177 -0.88 -19.16 -6.17
CA GLU A 177 0.50 -19.08 -5.68
C GLU A 177 1.47 -19.75 -6.67
N GLU A 178 1.13 -20.95 -7.15
CA GLU A 178 1.92 -21.66 -8.16
C GLU A 178 1.96 -20.90 -9.49
N ALA A 179 0.85 -20.27 -9.91
CA ALA A 179 0.81 -19.47 -11.14
C ALA A 179 1.76 -18.27 -11.08
N VAL A 180 1.87 -17.61 -9.92
CA VAL A 180 2.79 -16.49 -9.71
C VAL A 180 4.24 -17.00 -9.76
N ASP A 181 4.56 -18.08 -9.06
CA ASP A 181 5.91 -18.66 -9.08
C ASP A 181 6.34 -19.04 -10.51
N VAL A 182 5.45 -19.69 -11.27
CA VAL A 182 5.69 -20.07 -12.67
C VAL A 182 5.81 -18.84 -13.58
N ALA A 183 5.04 -17.77 -13.33
CA ALA A 183 5.17 -16.51 -14.05
C ALA A 183 6.54 -15.87 -13.85
N THR A 184 7.03 -15.84 -12.60
CA THR A 184 8.36 -15.28 -12.29
C THR A 184 9.50 -16.09 -12.91
N ALA A 185 9.30 -17.39 -13.15
CA ALA A 185 10.25 -18.24 -13.87
C ALA A 185 10.24 -18.00 -15.41
N GLY A 186 9.31 -17.19 -15.93
CA GLY A 186 9.19 -16.87 -17.35
C GLY A 186 8.30 -17.83 -18.15
N GLU A 187 7.58 -18.74 -17.49
CA GLU A 187 6.75 -19.75 -18.14
C GLU A 187 5.28 -19.30 -18.26
N GLY A 188 5.06 -18.19 -18.97
CA GLY A 188 3.75 -17.51 -19.05
C GLY A 188 2.59 -18.40 -19.51
N GLY A 189 2.83 -19.35 -20.40
CA GLY A 189 1.81 -20.29 -20.88
C GLY A 189 1.33 -21.29 -19.81
N GLU A 190 2.23 -21.78 -18.96
CA GLU A 190 1.87 -22.66 -17.83
C GLU A 190 1.18 -21.85 -16.72
N SER A 191 1.69 -20.66 -16.44
CA SER A 191 1.06 -19.71 -15.51
C SER A 191 -0.37 -19.36 -15.92
N ALA A 192 -0.63 -19.12 -17.20
CA ALA A 192 -1.98 -18.85 -17.72
C ALA A 192 -2.96 -19.99 -17.41
N ALA A 193 -2.52 -21.25 -17.59
CA ALA A 193 -3.34 -22.42 -17.31
C ALA A 193 -3.63 -22.58 -15.81
N LEU A 194 -2.67 -22.26 -14.95
CA LEU A 194 -2.84 -22.27 -13.50
C LEU A 194 -3.81 -21.17 -13.03
N PHE A 195 -3.69 -19.94 -13.55
CA PHE A 195 -4.66 -18.87 -13.27
C PHE A 195 -6.07 -19.23 -13.75
N ALA A 196 -6.20 -19.81 -14.95
CA ALA A 196 -7.49 -20.26 -15.46
C ALA A 196 -8.14 -21.32 -14.53
N SER A 197 -7.34 -22.30 -14.08
CA SER A 197 -7.76 -23.34 -13.13
C SER A 197 -8.17 -22.77 -11.76
N ALA A 198 -7.38 -21.82 -11.24
CA ALA A 198 -7.70 -21.10 -10.01
C ALA A 198 -9.00 -20.32 -10.14
N GLY A 199 -9.20 -19.62 -11.27
CA GLY A 199 -10.42 -18.89 -11.57
C GLY A 199 -11.64 -19.80 -11.68
N GLU A 200 -11.52 -21.00 -12.24
CA GLU A 200 -12.61 -21.99 -12.23
C GLU A 200 -13.01 -22.41 -10.81
N SER A 201 -12.02 -22.64 -9.96
CA SER A 201 -12.22 -23.01 -8.56
C SER A 201 -12.85 -21.87 -7.74
N PHE A 202 -12.41 -20.63 -7.93
CA PHE A 202 -13.06 -19.46 -7.33
C PHE A 202 -14.50 -19.27 -7.85
N ARG A 203 -14.77 -19.41 -9.15
CA ARG A 203 -16.14 -19.32 -9.69
C ARG A 203 -17.05 -20.42 -9.13
N ALA A 204 -16.54 -21.63 -8.95
CA ALA A 204 -17.27 -22.72 -8.31
C ALA A 204 -17.64 -22.35 -6.86
N ALA A 205 -16.68 -21.85 -6.09
CA ALA A 205 -16.91 -21.36 -4.73
C ALA A 205 -17.91 -20.18 -4.69
N ASP A 206 -17.82 -19.23 -5.63
CA ASP A 206 -18.72 -18.06 -5.68
C ASP A 206 -20.16 -18.52 -5.95
N SER A 207 -20.34 -19.45 -6.89
CA SER A 207 -21.65 -20.02 -7.21
C SER A 207 -22.28 -20.77 -6.03
N ALA A 208 -21.47 -21.47 -5.23
CA ALA A 208 -21.92 -22.18 -4.03
C ALA A 208 -22.36 -21.21 -2.93
N VAL A 209 -21.59 -20.15 -2.70
CA VAL A 209 -21.83 -19.14 -1.66
C VAL A 209 -22.94 -18.16 -2.07
N GLY A 210 -23.05 -17.83 -3.35
CA GLY A 210 -24.05 -16.92 -3.94
C GLY A 210 -25.40 -17.56 -4.26
N SER A 211 -25.55 -18.87 -4.03
CA SER A 211 -26.78 -19.60 -4.34
C SER A 211 -28.02 -19.06 -3.61
N TRP A 212 -29.19 -19.13 -4.26
CA TRP A 212 -30.46 -18.59 -3.73
C TRP A 212 -30.86 -19.13 -2.33
N TRP A 213 -30.44 -20.36 -2.02
CA TRP A 213 -30.70 -21.01 -0.73
C TRP A 213 -29.76 -20.51 0.37
N ALA A 214 -28.58 -19.99 0.03
CA ALA A 214 -27.67 -19.30 0.94
C ALA A 214 -28.12 -17.85 1.20
N SER A 215 -28.94 -17.25 0.33
CA SER A 215 -29.52 -15.92 0.58
C SER A 215 -30.30 -15.81 1.90
N GLY A 216 -30.84 -16.93 2.40
CA GLY A 216 -31.58 -16.97 3.66
C GLY A 216 -30.70 -16.77 4.91
N THR A 217 -29.41 -17.12 4.87
CA THR A 217 -28.49 -16.92 6.01
C THR A 217 -27.97 -15.50 6.11
N ARG A 218 -28.06 -14.70 5.04
CA ARG A 218 -27.79 -13.25 5.08
C ARG A 218 -28.74 -12.49 6.03
N LEU A 219 -29.90 -13.06 6.33
CA LEU A 219 -30.86 -12.55 7.32
C LEU A 219 -30.50 -12.88 8.78
N ILE A 220 -29.34 -13.51 9.02
CA ILE A 220 -28.93 -13.89 10.37
C ILE A 220 -27.69 -13.06 10.69
N PRO A 221 -27.79 -12.03 11.55
CA PRO A 221 -26.73 -11.04 11.82
C PRO A 221 -25.29 -11.58 11.84
N LEU A 222 -25.02 -12.54 12.73
CA LEU A 222 -23.69 -13.12 12.92
C LEU A 222 -23.23 -13.94 11.71
N LEU A 223 -24.14 -14.67 11.06
CA LEU A 223 -23.77 -15.53 9.92
C LEU A 223 -23.68 -14.75 8.62
N GLY A 224 -24.47 -13.68 8.48
CA GLY A 224 -24.49 -12.81 7.32
C GLY A 224 -23.15 -12.12 7.11
N ALA A 225 -22.53 -11.59 8.19
CA ALA A 225 -21.22 -10.96 8.13
C ALA A 225 -20.12 -11.93 7.66
N ASN A 226 -20.09 -13.15 8.21
CA ASN A 226 -19.11 -14.17 7.83
C ASN A 226 -19.31 -14.65 6.38
N LEU A 227 -20.56 -14.87 5.96
CA LEU A 227 -20.87 -15.27 4.58
C LEU A 227 -20.53 -14.18 3.57
N ALA A 228 -20.81 -12.91 3.91
CA ALA A 228 -20.47 -11.77 3.08
C ALA A 228 -18.95 -11.63 2.93
N ALA A 229 -18.17 -11.86 3.98
CA ALA A 229 -16.72 -11.84 3.91
C ALA A 229 -16.18 -12.94 2.99
N VAL A 230 -16.67 -14.18 3.12
CA VAL A 230 -16.30 -15.27 2.21
C VAL A 230 -16.68 -14.93 0.76
N GLN A 231 -17.89 -14.44 0.53
CA GLN A 231 -18.33 -14.11 -0.83
C GLN A 231 -17.48 -13.01 -1.48
N ARG A 232 -17.16 -11.94 -0.73
CA ARG A 232 -16.28 -10.87 -1.21
C ARG A 232 -14.88 -11.39 -1.49
N SER A 233 -14.35 -12.28 -0.65
CA SER A 233 -13.03 -12.88 -0.84
C SER A 233 -12.96 -13.75 -2.09
N VAL A 234 -13.99 -14.56 -2.33
CA VAL A 234 -14.05 -15.42 -3.51
C VAL A 234 -14.26 -14.59 -4.78
N SER A 235 -15.12 -13.57 -4.74
CA SER A 235 -15.31 -12.65 -5.88
C SER A 235 -14.01 -11.93 -6.23
N ALA A 236 -13.28 -11.41 -5.23
CA ALA A 236 -11.97 -10.82 -5.44
C ALA A 236 -10.98 -11.84 -6.05
N GLY A 237 -11.00 -13.10 -5.60
CA GLY A 237 -10.21 -14.18 -6.20
C GLY A 237 -10.55 -14.44 -7.67
N VAL A 238 -11.82 -14.38 -8.06
CA VAL A 238 -12.23 -14.48 -9.48
C VAL A 238 -11.63 -13.34 -10.30
N ASP A 239 -11.77 -12.11 -9.82
CA ASP A 239 -11.29 -10.93 -10.55
C ASP A 239 -9.76 -10.94 -10.69
N LEU A 240 -9.04 -11.28 -9.61
CA LEU A 240 -7.58 -11.38 -9.59
C LEU A 240 -7.05 -12.48 -10.50
N THR A 241 -7.66 -13.68 -10.47
CA THR A 241 -7.21 -14.79 -11.33
C THR A 241 -7.49 -14.53 -12.81
N SER A 242 -8.60 -13.86 -13.13
CA SER A 242 -8.86 -13.43 -14.51
C SER A 242 -7.91 -12.35 -15.00
N ALA A 243 -7.57 -11.37 -14.17
CA ALA A 243 -6.56 -10.36 -14.51
C ALA A 243 -5.15 -10.97 -14.62
N GLY A 244 -4.80 -11.89 -13.72
CA GLY A 244 -3.55 -12.65 -13.78
C GLY A 244 -3.43 -13.49 -15.05
N GLU A 245 -4.49 -14.22 -15.41
CA GLU A 245 -4.57 -14.97 -16.67
C GLU A 245 -4.33 -14.07 -17.88
N GLU A 246 -5.02 -12.91 -17.95
CA GLU A 246 -4.86 -11.96 -19.06
C GLU A 246 -3.43 -11.40 -19.14
N LEU A 247 -2.85 -11.02 -17.99
CA LEU A 247 -1.49 -10.50 -17.90
C LEU A 247 -0.46 -11.47 -18.48
N VAL A 248 -0.53 -12.75 -18.10
CA VAL A 248 0.44 -13.76 -18.53
C VAL A 248 0.07 -14.41 -19.88
N SER A 249 -1.17 -14.23 -20.36
CA SER A 249 -1.63 -14.83 -21.61
C SER A 249 -0.92 -14.25 -22.84
N GLY A 250 -0.05 -15.02 -23.47
CA GLY A 250 0.69 -14.58 -24.67
C GLY A 250 1.73 -13.50 -24.38
N ALA A 251 2.13 -13.32 -23.12
CA ALA A 251 3.32 -12.59 -22.73
C ALA A 251 4.39 -13.61 -22.35
N GLU A 252 5.39 -13.79 -23.19
CA GLU A 252 6.66 -14.31 -22.70
C GLU A 252 7.40 -13.10 -22.12
N PHE A 253 7.42 -12.92 -20.79
CA PHE A 253 8.15 -11.81 -20.14
C PHE A 253 9.65 -11.81 -20.54
N SER A 254 10.17 -12.94 -21.02
CA SER A 254 11.47 -13.06 -21.66
C SER A 254 11.63 -12.28 -22.97
N GLU A 255 10.55 -11.83 -23.62
CA GLU A 255 10.53 -11.05 -24.87
C GLU A 255 10.68 -9.54 -24.64
N VAL A 256 10.52 -9.05 -23.40
CA VAL A 256 10.66 -7.61 -23.08
C VAL A 256 12.13 -7.17 -23.11
N GLN A 257 13.07 -8.09 -22.99
CA GLN A 257 14.49 -7.80 -23.16
C GLN A 257 14.94 -8.21 -24.56
N LEU A 258 15.63 -7.30 -25.25
CA LEU A 258 16.17 -7.54 -26.57
C LEU A 258 17.32 -8.56 -26.52
N GLU A 259 17.45 -9.37 -27.58
CA GLU A 259 18.68 -10.15 -27.77
C GLU A 259 19.89 -9.21 -27.83
N GLY A 260 20.88 -9.47 -26.98
CA GLY A 260 22.06 -8.62 -26.83
C GLY A 260 21.83 -7.35 -26.00
N GLY A 261 20.86 -7.38 -25.08
CA GLY A 261 20.60 -6.33 -24.08
C GLY A 261 19.77 -5.15 -24.60
N GLY A 262 19.18 -4.40 -23.66
CA GLY A 262 18.15 -3.38 -23.91
C GLY A 262 16.72 -3.90 -23.73
N VAL A 263 15.75 -3.00 -23.89
CA VAL A 263 14.31 -3.25 -23.69
C VAL A 263 13.58 -3.18 -25.03
N ASP A 264 12.73 -4.16 -25.32
CA ASP A 264 11.84 -4.13 -26.48
C ASP A 264 10.65 -3.23 -26.16
N LEU A 265 10.69 -2.00 -26.68
CA LEU A 265 9.64 -1.01 -26.44
C LEU A 265 8.29 -1.40 -27.05
N VAL A 266 8.27 -2.21 -28.12
CA VAL A 266 7.03 -2.70 -28.72
C VAL A 266 6.38 -3.75 -27.83
N ALA A 267 7.19 -4.66 -27.27
CA ALA A 267 6.72 -5.61 -26.28
C ALA A 267 6.23 -4.90 -25.01
N LEU A 268 6.94 -3.86 -24.56
CA LEU A 268 6.57 -3.07 -23.39
C LEU A 268 5.24 -2.31 -23.59
N GLU A 269 5.06 -1.66 -24.74
CA GLU A 269 3.80 -0.98 -25.11
C GLU A 269 2.62 -1.99 -25.18
N ALA A 270 2.86 -3.20 -25.68
CA ALA A 270 1.85 -4.25 -25.72
C ALA A 270 1.47 -4.78 -24.32
N LEU A 271 2.37 -4.68 -23.34
CA LEU A 271 2.14 -5.08 -21.94
C LEU A 271 1.41 -4.00 -21.14
N GLN A 272 1.61 -2.72 -21.44
CA GLN A 272 1.02 -1.58 -20.73
C GLN A 272 -0.46 -1.78 -20.38
N PRO A 273 -1.39 -2.02 -21.33
CA PRO A 273 -2.81 -2.16 -20.99
C PRO A 273 -3.11 -3.35 -20.06
N ARG A 274 -2.29 -4.41 -20.11
CA ARG A 274 -2.47 -5.61 -19.28
C ARG A 274 -1.97 -5.38 -17.86
N VAL A 275 -0.83 -4.70 -17.71
CA VAL A 275 -0.27 -4.31 -16.41
C VAL A 275 -1.22 -3.33 -15.72
N THR A 276 -1.77 -2.34 -16.44
CA THR A 276 -2.80 -1.43 -15.92
C THR A 276 -4.05 -2.18 -15.46
N ALA A 277 -4.58 -3.09 -16.28
CA ALA A 277 -5.75 -3.89 -15.91
C ALA A 277 -5.52 -4.77 -14.67
N ALA A 278 -4.31 -5.35 -14.53
CA ALA A 278 -3.93 -6.11 -13.35
C ALA A 278 -3.84 -5.23 -12.10
N GLY A 279 -3.25 -4.04 -12.20
CA GLY A 279 -3.21 -3.04 -11.12
C GLY A 279 -4.62 -2.62 -10.68
N GLU A 280 -5.52 -2.32 -11.62
CA GLU A 280 -6.92 -1.99 -11.33
C GLU A 280 -7.67 -3.14 -10.63
N ALA A 281 -7.42 -4.39 -11.05
CA ALA A 281 -8.00 -5.56 -10.42
C ALA A 281 -7.50 -5.76 -8.98
N LEU A 282 -6.22 -5.54 -8.71
CA LEU A 282 -5.62 -5.57 -7.36
C LEU A 282 -6.22 -4.49 -6.46
N ALA A 283 -6.31 -3.24 -6.95
CA ALA A 283 -6.91 -2.13 -6.21
C ALA A 283 -8.40 -2.38 -5.89
N SER A 284 -9.15 -2.93 -6.86
CA SER A 284 -10.55 -3.32 -6.69
C SER A 284 -10.73 -4.45 -5.67
N ALA A 285 -9.86 -5.47 -5.73
CA ALA A 285 -9.84 -6.56 -4.77
C ALA A 285 -9.56 -6.06 -3.35
N ARG A 286 -8.61 -5.13 -3.19
CA ARG A 286 -8.26 -4.51 -1.89
C ARG A 286 -9.46 -3.79 -1.29
N SER A 287 -10.09 -2.90 -2.06
CA SER A 287 -11.32 -2.21 -1.67
C SER A 287 -12.46 -3.17 -1.30
N THR A 288 -12.59 -4.27 -2.04
CA THR A 288 -13.61 -5.31 -1.79
C THR A 288 -13.36 -6.07 -0.48
N LEU A 289 -12.10 -6.40 -0.17
CA LEU A 289 -11.72 -7.08 1.07
C LEU A 289 -11.78 -6.17 2.30
N ASP A 290 -11.40 -4.89 2.17
CA ASP A 290 -11.55 -3.91 3.25
C ASP A 290 -13.04 -3.74 3.61
N GLY A 291 -13.93 -3.83 2.62
CA GLY A 291 -15.38 -3.88 2.83
C GLY A 291 -15.91 -5.19 3.45
N ALA A 292 -15.08 -6.23 3.58
CA ALA A 292 -15.41 -7.49 4.24
C ALA A 292 -15.16 -7.49 5.76
N GLU A 293 -14.49 -6.46 6.28
CA GLU A 293 -14.21 -6.35 7.71
C GLU A 293 -15.48 -6.30 8.55
N SER A 294 -15.50 -7.06 9.64
CA SER A 294 -16.58 -7.01 10.62
C SER A 294 -16.09 -7.46 11.99
N ALA A 295 -16.53 -6.75 13.02
CA ALA A 295 -16.30 -7.17 14.40
C ALA A 295 -16.89 -8.56 14.71
N TRP A 296 -17.83 -9.04 13.89
CA TRP A 296 -18.54 -10.31 14.08
C TRP A 296 -17.94 -11.48 13.30
N LEU A 297 -16.79 -11.30 12.64
CA LEU A 297 -16.06 -12.39 12.02
C LEU A 297 -15.58 -13.39 13.08
N VAL A 298 -15.68 -14.68 12.76
CA VAL A 298 -15.08 -15.72 13.61
C VAL A 298 -13.56 -15.64 13.48
N GLY A 299 -12.84 -15.82 14.59
CA GLY A 299 -11.38 -15.64 14.66
C GLY A 299 -10.61 -16.26 13.48
N PRO A 300 -10.80 -17.55 13.15
CA PRO A 300 -10.08 -18.16 12.02
C PRO A 300 -10.34 -17.50 10.66
N LEU A 301 -11.52 -16.93 10.43
CA LEU A 301 -11.83 -16.21 9.19
C LEU A 301 -11.23 -14.80 9.22
N ALA A 302 -11.30 -14.12 10.35
CA ALA A 302 -10.69 -12.80 10.54
C ALA A 302 -9.16 -12.85 10.33
N ASP A 303 -8.49 -13.83 10.93
CA ASP A 303 -7.04 -14.02 10.80
C ASP A 303 -6.63 -14.29 9.34
N ARG A 304 -7.44 -15.08 8.61
CA ARG A 304 -7.22 -15.36 7.19
C ARG A 304 -7.47 -14.15 6.30
N LEU A 305 -8.53 -13.40 6.56
CA LEU A 305 -8.83 -12.16 5.83
C LEU A 305 -7.68 -11.16 5.99
N ALA A 306 -7.20 -10.95 7.22
CA ALA A 306 -6.06 -10.08 7.50
C ALA A 306 -4.79 -10.53 6.75
N THR A 307 -4.49 -11.84 6.76
CA THR A 307 -3.34 -12.38 6.01
C THR A 307 -3.44 -12.10 4.50
N VAL A 308 -4.64 -12.21 3.92
CA VAL A 308 -4.85 -11.92 2.49
C VAL A 308 -4.77 -10.42 2.21
N GLN A 309 -5.30 -9.57 3.10
CA GLN A 309 -5.20 -8.12 2.98
C GLN A 309 -3.74 -7.64 3.01
N ASP A 310 -2.92 -8.18 3.93
CA ASP A 310 -1.50 -7.83 4.04
C ASP A 310 -0.73 -8.18 2.75
N ARG A 311 -0.95 -9.39 2.22
CA ARG A 311 -0.32 -9.82 0.95
C ARG A 311 -0.80 -8.99 -0.24
N LEU A 312 -2.10 -8.68 -0.27
CA LEU A 312 -2.68 -7.89 -1.35
C LEU A 312 -2.19 -6.44 -1.33
N ALA A 313 -1.90 -5.87 -0.14
CA ALA A 313 -1.28 -4.57 -0.03
C ALA A 313 0.12 -4.57 -0.68
N GLU A 314 0.97 -5.52 -0.31
CA GLU A 314 2.32 -5.67 -0.90
C GLU A 314 2.27 -5.87 -2.42
N THR A 315 1.38 -6.73 -2.91
CA THR A 315 1.23 -6.97 -4.36
C THR A 315 0.66 -5.75 -5.10
N SER A 316 -0.25 -5.00 -4.48
CA SER A 316 -0.79 -3.77 -5.05
C SER A 316 0.32 -2.73 -5.24
N ASP A 317 1.16 -2.53 -4.23
CA ASP A 317 2.27 -1.56 -4.30
C ASP A 317 3.25 -1.94 -5.43
N ASN A 318 3.56 -3.23 -5.59
CA ASN A 318 4.38 -3.72 -6.70
C ASN A 318 3.71 -3.54 -8.07
N ALA A 319 2.40 -3.72 -8.17
CA ALA A 319 1.66 -3.50 -9.41
C ALA A 319 1.61 -2.02 -9.78
N ASP A 320 1.42 -1.13 -8.81
CA ASP A 320 1.46 0.33 -9.02
C ASP A 320 2.84 0.75 -9.54
N ASN A 321 3.92 0.24 -8.93
CA ASN A 321 5.28 0.41 -9.43
C ASN A 321 5.44 -0.07 -10.88
N ALA A 322 4.89 -1.25 -11.22
CA ALA A 322 4.96 -1.79 -12.57
C ALA A 322 4.17 -0.93 -13.58
N VAL A 323 2.99 -0.42 -13.21
CA VAL A 323 2.19 0.48 -14.06
C VAL A 323 2.98 1.75 -14.37
N VAL A 324 3.53 2.41 -13.35
CA VAL A 324 4.32 3.64 -13.51
C VAL A 324 5.57 3.40 -14.35
N ALA A 325 6.27 2.29 -14.14
CA ALA A 325 7.45 1.93 -14.94
C ALA A 325 7.10 1.66 -16.40
N VAL A 326 6.06 0.87 -16.69
CA VAL A 326 5.69 0.52 -18.07
C VAL A 326 5.19 1.75 -18.85
N ASP A 327 4.59 2.72 -18.17
CA ASP A 327 4.13 3.98 -18.76
C ASP A 327 5.29 4.96 -19.04
N GLY A 328 6.17 5.20 -18.05
CA GLY A 328 7.23 6.22 -18.16
C GLY A 328 8.55 5.75 -18.77
N LEU A 329 8.93 4.48 -18.61
CA LEU A 329 10.24 3.97 -19.04
C LEU A 329 10.48 4.06 -20.55
N PRO A 330 9.49 3.83 -21.45
CA PRO A 330 9.72 3.97 -22.90
C PRO A 330 10.27 5.33 -23.30
N ALA A 331 9.74 6.41 -22.72
CA ALA A 331 10.17 7.77 -22.99
C ALA A 331 11.64 7.97 -22.59
N VAL A 332 11.99 7.59 -21.35
CA VAL A 332 13.37 7.62 -20.84
C VAL A 332 14.32 6.77 -21.69
N LEU A 333 13.85 5.66 -22.25
CA LEU A 333 14.63 4.80 -23.14
C LEU A 333 14.68 5.24 -24.62
N GLY A 334 14.19 6.46 -24.91
CA GLY A 334 14.29 7.06 -26.24
C GLY A 334 13.32 6.47 -27.25
N ALA A 335 12.07 6.18 -26.85
CA ALA A 335 11.02 5.69 -27.74
C ALA A 335 10.77 6.62 -28.95
N ASP A 336 10.67 7.93 -28.70
CA ASP A 336 10.35 8.92 -29.74
C ASP A 336 11.60 9.49 -30.42
N ALA A 337 12.67 9.71 -29.64
CA ALA A 337 13.93 10.27 -30.10
C ALA A 337 15.09 9.85 -29.17
N PRO A 338 16.33 9.81 -29.68
CA PRO A 338 17.49 9.52 -28.85
C PRO A 338 17.63 10.53 -27.71
N ARG A 339 17.75 10.04 -26.46
CA ARG A 339 18.00 10.84 -25.26
C ARG A 339 19.43 10.65 -24.75
N ARG A 340 20.09 11.73 -24.34
CA ARG A 340 21.47 11.75 -23.85
C ARG A 340 21.51 11.98 -22.35
N TYR A 341 22.19 11.09 -21.63
CA TYR A 341 22.33 11.18 -20.19
C TYR A 341 23.79 11.37 -19.78
N LEU A 342 24.01 12.24 -18.80
CA LEU A 342 25.29 12.33 -18.10
C LEU A 342 25.21 11.47 -16.83
N PHE A 343 26.11 10.52 -16.68
CA PHE A 343 26.20 9.67 -15.50
C PHE A 343 27.42 10.10 -14.67
N LEU A 344 27.23 10.41 -13.39
CA LEU A 344 28.28 10.88 -12.48
C LEU A 344 28.60 9.82 -11.42
N PHE A 345 29.88 9.50 -11.25
CA PHE A 345 30.34 8.54 -10.26
C PHE A 345 30.87 9.25 -9.01
N GLY A 346 30.12 9.18 -7.92
CA GLY A 346 30.44 9.77 -6.63
C GLY A 346 31.33 8.89 -5.76
N ASN A 347 32.29 9.50 -5.07
CA ASN A 347 33.13 8.84 -4.08
C ASN A 347 32.97 9.49 -2.69
N PRO A 348 32.24 8.85 -1.76
CA PRO A 348 31.98 9.40 -0.42
C PRO A 348 33.23 9.46 0.47
N ALA A 349 34.33 8.77 0.08
CA ALA A 349 35.62 8.82 0.78
C ALA A 349 36.23 10.23 0.85
N GLU A 350 35.76 11.13 -0.02
CA GLU A 350 36.06 12.55 0.02
C GLU A 350 34.73 13.31 -0.01
N SER A 351 34.16 13.56 1.18
CA SER A 351 32.75 13.95 1.31
C SER A 351 32.41 15.25 0.59
N ARG A 352 31.27 15.25 -0.11
CA ARG A 352 30.56 16.43 -0.61
C ARG A 352 29.09 16.31 -0.20
N ASP A 353 28.38 17.42 -0.20
CA ASP A 353 27.01 17.55 0.31
C ASP A 353 26.04 16.50 -0.27
N MET A 354 26.17 16.19 -1.56
CA MET A 354 25.32 15.26 -2.31
C MET A 354 25.78 13.79 -2.28
N GLY A 355 26.92 13.49 -1.63
CA GLY A 355 27.38 12.11 -1.50
C GLY A 355 28.82 11.82 -1.93
N GLY A 356 29.59 12.83 -2.35
CA GLY A 356 31.03 12.66 -2.53
C GLY A 356 31.67 13.43 -3.68
N HIS A 357 32.98 13.29 -3.77
CA HIS A 357 33.81 13.77 -4.88
C HIS A 357 33.44 13.02 -6.17
N ILE A 358 33.21 13.73 -7.27
CA ILE A 358 32.94 13.09 -8.56
C ILE A 358 34.27 12.61 -9.15
N GLY A 359 34.45 11.29 -9.20
CA GLY A 359 35.69 10.64 -9.62
C GLY A 359 35.76 10.35 -11.12
N ASN A 360 34.61 10.08 -11.73
CA ASN A 360 34.47 9.81 -13.16
C ASN A 360 33.08 10.26 -13.63
N TRP A 361 32.89 10.28 -14.95
CA TRP A 361 31.60 10.45 -15.59
C TRP A 361 31.48 9.56 -16.83
N ALA A 362 30.26 9.31 -17.28
CA ALA A 362 29.98 8.65 -18.55
C ALA A 362 28.87 9.40 -19.31
N GLU A 363 28.99 9.46 -20.63
CA GLU A 363 27.93 9.92 -21.53
C GLU A 363 27.21 8.69 -22.09
N LEU A 364 25.90 8.60 -21.83
CA LEU A 364 25.04 7.53 -22.31
C LEU A 364 24.03 8.08 -23.32
N VAL A 365 23.65 7.27 -24.30
CA VAL A 365 22.54 7.56 -25.20
C VAL A 365 21.54 6.43 -25.16
N ALA A 366 20.28 6.75 -24.85
CA ALA A 366 19.16 5.84 -25.00
C ALA A 366 18.47 6.10 -26.35
N ASP A 367 18.34 5.08 -27.18
CA ASP A 367 17.67 5.17 -28.48
C ASP A 367 16.90 3.88 -28.75
N GLY A 368 15.57 3.99 -28.87
CA GLY A 368 14.69 2.86 -29.19
C GLY A 368 14.82 1.67 -28.24
N GLY A 369 14.99 1.91 -26.94
CA GLY A 369 15.09 0.84 -25.94
C GLY A 369 16.51 0.35 -25.65
N ARG A 370 17.53 0.84 -26.39
CA ARG A 370 18.93 0.47 -26.20
C ARG A 370 19.69 1.63 -25.57
N ILE A 371 20.54 1.32 -24.58
CA ILE A 371 21.47 2.27 -23.98
C ILE A 371 22.85 1.98 -24.55
N GLU A 372 23.49 3.00 -25.12
CA GLU A 372 24.86 2.97 -25.63
C GLU A 372 25.75 3.85 -24.74
N LEU A 373 26.91 3.31 -24.36
CA LEU A 373 27.98 4.10 -23.77
C LEU A 373 28.74 4.85 -24.88
N VAL A 374 28.74 6.17 -24.83
CA VAL A 374 29.42 7.03 -25.81
C VAL A 374 30.86 7.30 -25.40
N GLU A 375 31.05 7.72 -24.15
CA GLU A 375 32.35 8.14 -23.62
C GLU A 375 32.37 7.97 -22.10
N VAL A 376 33.54 7.65 -21.55
CA VAL A 376 33.87 7.71 -20.13
C VAL A 376 35.05 8.66 -19.98
N GLY A 377 35.10 9.41 -18.88
CA GLY A 377 36.25 10.24 -18.58
C GLY A 377 36.40 10.61 -17.11
N GLY A 378 37.48 11.30 -16.81
CA GLY A 378 37.75 11.89 -15.51
C GLY A 378 37.08 13.26 -15.35
N PRO A 379 36.94 13.77 -14.12
CA PRO A 379 36.24 15.02 -13.84
C PRO A 379 36.87 16.23 -14.53
N LEU A 380 38.20 16.25 -14.71
CA LEU A 380 38.88 17.37 -15.35
C LEU A 380 38.57 17.48 -16.85
N ASP A 381 38.08 16.42 -17.48
CA ASP A 381 37.68 16.46 -18.88
C ASP A 381 36.36 17.24 -19.09
N LEU A 382 35.62 17.51 -18.01
CA LEU A 382 34.45 18.40 -17.99
C LEU A 382 34.81 19.85 -17.62
N ALA A 383 36.08 20.14 -17.31
CA ALA A 383 36.45 21.46 -16.83
C ALA A 383 36.28 22.51 -17.93
N SER A 384 35.59 23.59 -17.58
CA SER A 384 35.38 24.74 -18.46
C SER A 384 35.62 26.05 -17.71
N PRO A 385 36.90 26.48 -17.61
CA PRO A 385 37.26 27.73 -16.97
C PRO A 385 36.60 28.96 -17.59
N GLU A 386 36.19 28.88 -18.86
CA GLU A 386 35.55 29.96 -19.61
C GLU A 386 34.12 30.24 -19.15
N LEU A 387 33.41 29.25 -18.60
CA LEU A 387 32.09 29.45 -18.00
C LEU A 387 32.15 30.11 -16.62
N SER A 388 33.28 29.98 -15.93
CA SER A 388 33.43 30.26 -14.50
C SER A 388 32.83 31.61 -14.07
N GLU A 389 33.01 32.73 -14.80
CA GLU A 389 32.47 34.01 -14.31
C GLU A 389 30.93 34.13 -14.41
N THR A 390 30.31 33.69 -15.52
CA THR A 390 28.83 33.82 -15.69
C THR A 390 28.07 32.68 -15.03
N PHE A 391 28.67 31.49 -15.02
CA PHE A 391 28.09 30.27 -14.45
C PHE A 391 28.14 30.26 -12.92
N LEU A 392 29.22 30.76 -12.30
CA LEU A 392 29.30 30.77 -10.84
C LEU A 392 28.31 31.77 -10.21
N ASP A 393 27.94 32.84 -10.92
CA ASP A 393 26.98 33.85 -10.46
C ASP A 393 25.53 33.32 -10.38
N THR A 394 25.21 32.20 -11.07
CA THR A 394 23.89 31.54 -10.98
C THR A 394 23.81 30.52 -9.86
N LEU A 395 24.94 30.11 -9.27
CA LEU A 395 25.01 29.08 -8.24
C LEU A 395 24.86 29.66 -6.83
N PRO A 396 24.34 28.87 -5.86
CA PRO A 396 24.43 29.22 -4.45
C PRO A 396 25.87 29.53 -4.05
N ALA A 397 26.08 30.57 -3.24
CA ALA A 397 27.42 31.04 -2.88
C ALA A 397 28.31 29.93 -2.28
N SER A 398 27.74 29.03 -1.47
CA SER A 398 28.46 27.88 -0.91
C SER A 398 28.95 26.91 -1.98
N PHE A 399 28.19 26.71 -3.05
CA PHE A 399 28.57 25.86 -4.17
C PHE A 399 29.59 26.56 -5.07
N ALA A 400 29.35 27.83 -5.41
CA ALA A 400 30.24 28.64 -6.25
C ALA A 400 31.69 28.71 -5.70
N THR A 401 31.88 28.72 -4.38
CA THR A 401 33.22 28.73 -3.76
C THR A 401 34.07 27.50 -4.06
N MET A 402 33.45 26.38 -4.46
CA MET A 402 34.16 25.16 -4.85
C MET A 402 34.58 25.16 -6.32
N ASP A 403 34.18 26.20 -7.07
CA ASP A 403 34.48 26.44 -8.48
C ASP A 403 34.28 25.18 -9.34
N PRO A 404 33.05 24.62 -9.40
CA PRO A 404 32.76 23.39 -10.13
C PRO A 404 33.05 23.50 -11.63
N ALA A 405 33.08 24.72 -12.20
CA ALA A 405 33.48 24.94 -13.59
C ALA A 405 34.95 24.62 -13.83
N ARG A 406 35.86 24.96 -12.90
CA ARG A 406 37.28 24.59 -12.99
C ARG A 406 37.61 23.26 -12.33
N ASN A 407 36.81 22.86 -11.35
CA ASN A 407 37.00 21.65 -10.55
C ASN A 407 35.72 20.81 -10.55
N PRO A 408 35.34 20.15 -11.67
CA PRO A 408 34.08 19.40 -11.77
C PRO A 408 33.98 18.24 -10.78
N GLN A 409 35.09 17.81 -10.20
CA GLN A 409 35.07 16.87 -9.07
C GLN A 409 34.26 17.37 -7.86
N ASN A 410 33.98 18.68 -7.79
CA ASN A 410 33.19 19.31 -6.74
C ASN A 410 31.71 19.51 -7.13
N LEU A 411 31.21 18.95 -8.23
CA LEU A 411 29.80 19.07 -8.64
C LEU A 411 28.81 18.65 -7.54
N GLY A 412 29.17 17.66 -6.70
CA GLY A 412 28.35 17.26 -5.54
C GLY A 412 28.41 18.20 -4.33
N ALA A 413 29.05 19.38 -4.42
CA ALA A 413 29.20 20.32 -3.30
C ALA A 413 28.00 21.26 -3.09
N THR A 414 26.80 20.71 -3.26
CA THR A 414 25.52 21.31 -2.90
C THR A 414 24.55 20.18 -2.56
N PRO A 415 23.69 20.32 -1.53
CA PRO A 415 22.67 19.33 -1.22
C PRO A 415 21.44 19.43 -2.15
N ASP A 416 21.40 20.47 -2.98
CA ASP A 416 20.34 20.73 -3.95
C ASP A 416 20.64 19.98 -5.25
N LEU A 417 19.97 18.84 -5.45
CA LEU A 417 20.18 17.95 -6.59
C LEU A 417 19.96 18.67 -7.93
N PRO A 418 18.83 19.38 -8.16
CA PRO A 418 18.64 20.16 -9.38
C PRO A 418 19.80 21.11 -9.69
N VAL A 419 20.27 21.85 -8.68
CA VAL A 419 21.41 22.78 -8.88
C VAL A 419 22.70 22.05 -9.26
N ALA A 420 23.00 20.90 -8.65
CA ALA A 420 24.18 20.12 -8.98
C ALA A 420 24.12 19.55 -10.41
N MET A 421 22.95 19.04 -10.80
CA MET A 421 22.75 18.37 -12.08
C MET A 421 22.63 19.35 -13.25
N ASP A 422 21.99 20.49 -13.06
CA ASP A 422 22.02 21.61 -14.01
C ASP A 422 23.45 22.07 -14.28
N ALA A 423 24.26 22.16 -13.21
CA ALA A 423 25.65 22.54 -13.32
C ALA A 423 26.46 21.49 -14.11
N ALA A 424 26.25 20.20 -13.84
CA ALA A 424 26.92 19.10 -14.51
C ALA A 424 26.56 19.03 -16.01
N ALA A 425 25.26 19.15 -16.33
CA ALA A 425 24.77 19.13 -17.70
C ALA A 425 25.40 20.26 -18.53
N GLN A 426 25.37 21.51 -18.03
CA GLN A 426 25.96 22.65 -18.74
C GLN A 426 27.45 22.45 -19.11
N LEU A 427 28.23 21.81 -18.23
CA LEU A 427 29.63 21.51 -18.51
C LEU A 427 29.78 20.50 -19.66
N LEU A 428 28.98 19.43 -19.66
CA LEU A 428 28.99 18.46 -20.75
C LEU A 428 28.46 19.07 -22.06
N GLU A 429 27.38 19.84 -22.01
CA GLU A 429 26.77 20.48 -23.19
C GLU A 429 27.74 21.45 -23.86
N GLN A 430 28.49 22.23 -23.08
CA GLN A 430 29.47 23.15 -23.64
C GLN A 430 30.61 22.41 -24.33
N ARG A 431 31.07 21.29 -23.74
CA ARG A 431 32.12 20.46 -24.33
C ARG A 431 31.64 19.82 -25.63
N THR A 432 30.45 19.22 -25.62
CA THR A 432 29.96 18.37 -26.71
C THR A 432 29.14 19.13 -27.76
N SER A 433 28.69 20.36 -27.45
CA SER A 433 27.70 21.13 -28.20
C SER A 433 26.39 20.38 -28.46
N ARG A 434 26.05 19.42 -27.59
CA ARG A 434 24.84 18.59 -27.66
C ARG A 434 24.07 18.73 -26.36
N PRO A 435 22.73 18.83 -26.40
CA PRO A 435 21.94 18.92 -25.18
C PRO A 435 21.99 17.62 -24.38
N VAL A 436 21.76 17.73 -23.07
CA VAL A 436 21.61 16.63 -22.14
C VAL A 436 20.15 16.54 -21.71
N ASP A 437 19.57 15.34 -21.78
CA ASP A 437 18.16 15.05 -21.45
C ASP A 437 17.97 14.69 -19.97
N GLY A 438 19.05 14.35 -19.27
CA GLY A 438 19.06 14.18 -17.82
C GLY A 438 20.42 13.81 -17.25
N VAL A 439 20.53 13.81 -15.92
CA VAL A 439 21.77 13.49 -15.20
C VAL A 439 21.50 12.45 -14.12
N VAL A 440 22.26 11.36 -14.14
CA VAL A 440 22.22 10.30 -13.14
C VAL A 440 23.44 10.43 -12.23
N TYR A 441 23.24 10.32 -10.92
CA TYR A 441 24.31 10.24 -9.93
C TYR A 441 24.30 8.86 -9.29
N ALA A 442 25.47 8.23 -9.19
CA ALA A 442 25.64 6.97 -8.48
C ALA A 442 26.95 6.97 -7.68
N ASP A 443 26.89 6.57 -6.42
CA ASP A 443 28.09 6.43 -5.59
C ASP A 443 28.79 5.06 -5.79
N VAL A 444 29.89 4.84 -5.08
CA VAL A 444 30.64 3.56 -5.10
C VAL A 444 29.80 2.34 -4.69
N GLY A 445 28.76 2.51 -3.87
CA GLY A 445 27.84 1.43 -3.48
C GLY A 445 26.86 1.09 -4.60
N ALA A 446 26.36 2.10 -5.31
CA ALA A 446 25.57 1.88 -6.52
C ALA A 446 26.38 1.24 -7.65
N PHE A 447 27.66 1.61 -7.80
CA PHE A 447 28.56 0.93 -8.74
C PHE A 447 28.87 -0.52 -8.33
N ALA A 448 29.01 -0.80 -7.03
CA ALA A 448 29.16 -2.18 -6.53
C ALA A 448 27.92 -3.04 -6.85
N ALA A 449 26.72 -2.49 -6.71
CA ALA A 449 25.49 -3.18 -7.10
C ALA A 449 25.42 -3.45 -8.61
N MET A 450 25.91 -2.53 -9.45
CA MET A 450 26.05 -2.77 -10.90
C MET A 450 27.00 -3.93 -11.21
N LEU A 451 28.13 -4.03 -10.50
CA LEU A 451 29.05 -5.18 -10.60
C LEU A 451 28.38 -6.50 -10.19
N GLY A 452 27.50 -6.48 -9.18
CA GLY A 452 26.71 -7.65 -8.79
C GLY A 452 25.83 -8.19 -9.93
N LEU A 453 25.36 -7.32 -10.82
CA LEU A 453 24.56 -7.71 -11.99
C LEU A 453 25.39 -8.30 -13.14
N VAL A 454 26.58 -7.76 -13.40
CA VAL A 454 27.42 -8.16 -14.55
C VAL A 454 28.53 -9.16 -14.22
N GLY A 455 28.73 -9.44 -12.93
CA GLY A 455 29.79 -10.28 -12.41
C GLY A 455 31.17 -9.59 -12.39
N PRO A 456 32.20 -10.30 -11.89
CA PRO A 456 33.53 -9.73 -11.68
C PRO A 456 34.19 -9.20 -12.96
N VAL A 457 34.94 -8.11 -12.83
CA VAL A 457 35.66 -7.43 -13.92
C VAL A 457 37.14 -7.33 -13.57
N GLU A 458 38.02 -7.76 -14.48
CA GLU A 458 39.47 -7.59 -14.29
C GLU A 458 39.84 -6.10 -14.24
N VAL A 459 40.74 -5.72 -13.34
CA VAL A 459 41.24 -4.35 -13.26
C VAL A 459 42.55 -4.22 -14.04
N PRO A 460 42.58 -3.43 -15.14
CA PRO A 460 43.79 -3.18 -15.89
C PRO A 460 44.92 -2.64 -15.02
N GLY A 461 46.15 -3.13 -15.24
CA GLY A 461 47.31 -2.75 -14.44
C GLY A 461 47.47 -3.54 -13.12
N LEU A 462 46.48 -4.33 -12.70
CA LEU A 462 46.54 -5.21 -11.52
C LEU A 462 46.31 -6.69 -11.91
N PRO A 463 47.36 -7.42 -12.37
CA PRO A 463 47.20 -8.78 -12.89
C PRO A 463 46.60 -9.76 -11.89
N GLY A 464 45.49 -10.40 -12.27
CA GLY A 464 44.79 -11.39 -11.45
C GLY A 464 43.93 -10.79 -10.34
N PHE A 465 43.72 -9.47 -10.35
CA PHE A 465 42.77 -8.80 -9.48
C PHE A 465 41.45 -8.59 -10.24
N GLU A 466 40.35 -9.05 -9.64
CA GLU A 466 38.99 -8.87 -10.16
C GLU A 466 38.20 -7.98 -9.19
N LEU A 467 37.55 -6.95 -9.74
CA LEU A 467 36.62 -6.10 -9.03
C LEU A 467 35.23 -6.72 -9.08
N ASP A 468 34.58 -6.87 -7.93
CA ASP A 468 33.24 -7.44 -7.79
C ASP A 468 32.40 -6.64 -6.78
N GLU A 469 31.15 -7.03 -6.54
CA GLU A 469 30.26 -6.38 -5.58
C GLU A 469 30.84 -6.32 -4.16
N ASP A 470 31.51 -7.39 -3.72
CA ASP A 470 31.99 -7.55 -2.35
C ASP A 470 33.21 -6.65 -2.05
N ASN A 471 34.07 -6.43 -3.05
CA ASN A 471 35.33 -5.71 -2.88
C ASN A 471 35.33 -4.28 -3.49
N ALA A 472 34.34 -3.94 -4.33
CA ALA A 472 34.32 -2.67 -5.06
C ALA A 472 34.38 -1.44 -4.15
N VAL A 473 33.63 -1.42 -3.05
CA VAL A 473 33.60 -0.26 -2.15
C VAL A 473 34.97 -0.03 -1.52
N GLU A 474 35.62 -1.07 -1.00
CA GLU A 474 36.96 -0.95 -0.38
C GLU A 474 38.01 -0.56 -1.43
N PHE A 475 37.94 -1.15 -2.62
CA PHE A 475 38.85 -0.82 -3.71
C PHE A 475 38.73 0.63 -4.17
N LEU A 476 37.50 1.08 -4.46
CA LEU A 476 37.23 2.41 -5.01
C LEU A 476 37.44 3.54 -3.99
N THR A 477 37.30 3.26 -2.69
CA THR A 477 37.50 4.25 -1.64
C THR A 477 38.93 4.29 -1.11
N ARG A 478 39.70 3.20 -1.25
CA ARG A 478 41.03 3.07 -0.63
C ARG A 478 42.07 2.40 -1.50
N ASP A 479 41.87 1.14 -1.90
CA ASP A 479 42.98 0.32 -2.39
C ASP A 479 43.53 0.78 -3.73
N GLN A 480 42.70 1.37 -4.60
CA GLN A 480 43.18 1.95 -5.86
C GLN A 480 44.29 2.99 -5.64
N TYR A 481 44.23 3.74 -4.54
CA TYR A 481 45.23 4.77 -4.22
C TYR A 481 46.52 4.20 -3.61
N ILE A 482 46.56 2.89 -3.33
CA ILE A 482 47.69 2.18 -2.72
C ILE A 482 48.34 1.23 -3.73
N LEU A 483 47.53 0.55 -4.54
CA LEU A 483 47.95 -0.53 -5.42
C LEU A 483 48.52 -0.04 -6.75
N PHE A 484 48.11 1.14 -7.23
CA PHE A 484 48.66 1.74 -8.45
C PHE A 484 49.88 2.62 -8.18
N ASP A 485 50.80 2.64 -9.14
CA ASP A 485 52.03 3.43 -9.08
C ASP A 485 51.79 4.95 -9.22
N SER A 486 50.68 5.36 -9.85
CA SER A 486 50.29 6.77 -10.01
C SER A 486 48.77 6.95 -10.06
N PRO A 487 48.26 8.15 -9.71
CA PRO A 487 46.85 8.50 -9.86
C PRO A 487 46.34 8.36 -11.30
N ASP A 488 47.15 8.77 -12.29
CA ASP A 488 46.77 8.68 -13.71
C ASP A 488 46.54 7.23 -14.13
N ALA A 489 47.42 6.30 -13.72
CA ALA A 489 47.26 4.88 -14.02
C ALA A 489 46.00 4.27 -13.37
N SER A 490 45.66 4.73 -12.17
CA SER A 490 44.41 4.34 -11.48
C SER A 490 43.18 4.88 -12.21
N GLY A 491 43.24 6.12 -12.69
CA GLY A 491 42.16 6.76 -13.47
C GLY A 491 41.90 6.03 -14.78
N ASP A 492 42.94 5.81 -15.58
CA ASP A 492 42.85 5.08 -16.85
C ASP A 492 42.25 3.67 -16.66
N ALA A 493 42.69 2.95 -15.63
CA ALA A 493 42.16 1.63 -15.31
C ALA A 493 40.68 1.68 -14.91
N LEU A 494 40.26 2.69 -14.15
CA LEU A 494 38.87 2.83 -13.72
C LEU A 494 37.96 3.20 -14.90
N GLU A 495 38.41 4.02 -15.84
CA GLU A 495 37.66 4.30 -17.07
C GLU A 495 37.40 3.03 -17.90
N GLU A 496 38.40 2.15 -18.04
CA GLU A 496 38.25 0.87 -18.75
C GLU A 496 37.33 -0.11 -17.98
N VAL A 497 37.40 -0.12 -16.65
CA VAL A 497 36.48 -0.91 -15.81
C VAL A 497 35.04 -0.42 -15.98
N ILE A 498 34.80 0.90 -15.91
CA ILE A 498 33.46 1.49 -16.13
C ILE A 498 32.96 1.12 -17.52
N SER A 499 33.78 1.28 -18.56
CA SER A 499 33.41 0.88 -19.92
C SER A 499 32.99 -0.59 -19.98
N THR A 500 33.77 -1.48 -19.37
CA THR A 500 33.48 -2.92 -19.34
C THR A 500 32.17 -3.22 -18.60
N VAL A 501 31.90 -2.54 -17.49
CA VAL A 501 30.65 -2.70 -16.72
C VAL A 501 29.46 -2.26 -17.56
N PHE A 502 29.49 -1.09 -18.19
CA PHE A 502 28.39 -0.60 -19.04
C PHE A 502 28.19 -1.45 -20.29
N ASP A 503 29.27 -1.89 -20.95
CA ASP A 503 29.18 -2.81 -22.08
C ASP A 503 28.49 -4.12 -21.68
N ARG A 504 28.79 -4.67 -20.50
CA ARG A 504 28.11 -5.87 -19.99
C ARG A 504 26.67 -5.58 -19.59
N LEU A 505 26.39 -4.49 -18.88
CA LEU A 505 25.03 -4.11 -18.48
C LEU A 505 24.12 -3.95 -19.70
N THR A 506 24.65 -3.37 -20.77
CA THR A 506 23.88 -3.06 -21.99
C THR A 506 23.82 -4.22 -22.98
N SER A 507 24.63 -5.28 -22.78
CA SER A 507 24.68 -6.45 -23.68
C SER A 507 24.16 -7.77 -23.07
N THR A 508 23.99 -7.83 -21.76
CA THR A 508 23.52 -9.02 -21.04
C THR A 508 22.03 -8.97 -20.77
N LYS A 509 21.43 -10.16 -20.58
CA LYS A 509 20.06 -10.28 -20.10
C LYS A 509 20.06 -9.96 -18.61
N LEU A 510 19.46 -8.83 -18.23
CA LEU A 510 19.37 -8.40 -16.83
C LEU A 510 18.34 -9.24 -16.08
N ALA A 511 18.47 -9.27 -14.74
CA ALA A 511 17.45 -9.86 -13.88
C ALA A 511 16.08 -9.17 -14.06
N GLY A 512 15.02 -9.83 -13.62
CA GLY A 512 13.67 -9.27 -13.69
C GLY A 512 13.50 -8.00 -12.83
N PRO A 513 12.42 -7.21 -13.05
CA PRO A 513 12.17 -5.96 -12.35
C PRO A 513 12.24 -6.06 -10.82
N ASP A 514 11.71 -7.15 -10.23
CA ASP A 514 11.73 -7.36 -8.77
C ASP A 514 13.15 -7.43 -8.21
N ALA A 515 14.05 -8.13 -8.91
CA ALA A 515 15.44 -8.26 -8.49
C ALA A 515 16.20 -6.92 -8.64
N LEU A 516 15.91 -6.15 -9.70
CA LEU A 516 16.47 -4.81 -9.88
C LEU A 516 15.97 -3.86 -8.79
N GLY A 517 14.67 -3.89 -8.49
CA GLY A 517 14.06 -3.11 -7.41
C GLY A 517 14.66 -3.44 -6.06
N ALA A 518 14.79 -4.72 -5.70
CA ALA A 518 15.41 -5.15 -4.45
C ALA A 518 16.88 -4.72 -4.33
N THR A 519 17.59 -4.63 -5.45
CA THR A 519 19.00 -4.22 -5.51
C THR A 519 19.16 -2.70 -5.38
N PHE A 520 18.36 -1.92 -6.11
CA PHE A 520 18.55 -0.47 -6.22
C PHE A 520 17.66 0.37 -5.28
N ALA A 521 16.49 -0.10 -4.85
CA ALA A 521 15.62 0.68 -3.97
C ALA A 521 16.32 1.15 -2.68
N PRO A 522 17.10 0.31 -1.96
CA PRO A 522 17.86 0.77 -0.79
C PRO A 522 18.93 1.83 -1.14
N LEU A 523 19.47 1.82 -2.35
CA LEU A 523 20.45 2.81 -2.82
C LEU A 523 19.76 4.14 -3.14
N VAL A 524 18.57 4.10 -3.72
CA VAL A 524 17.74 5.30 -3.97
C VAL A 524 17.32 5.94 -2.66
N GLU A 525 16.78 5.15 -1.73
CA GLU A 525 16.41 5.61 -0.39
C GLU A 525 17.60 6.21 0.38
N ALA A 526 18.81 5.68 0.16
CA ALA A 526 20.03 6.19 0.78
C ALA A 526 20.64 7.41 0.06
N GLY A 527 20.02 7.90 -1.04
CA GLY A 527 20.55 9.00 -1.86
C GLY A 527 21.84 8.65 -2.60
N ARG A 528 22.08 7.36 -2.85
CA ARG A 528 23.27 6.82 -3.51
C ARG A 528 23.07 6.56 -4.99
N PHE A 529 21.82 6.53 -5.45
CA PHE A 529 21.43 6.42 -6.84
C PHE A 529 20.29 7.41 -7.09
N GLN A 530 20.53 8.43 -7.91
CA GLN A 530 19.60 9.54 -8.13
C GLN A 530 19.56 9.90 -9.62
N PHE A 531 18.44 10.42 -10.09
CA PHE A 531 18.23 10.80 -11.49
C PHE A 531 17.43 12.09 -11.57
N MET A 532 17.95 13.06 -12.31
CA MET A 532 17.24 14.27 -12.73
C MET A 532 16.95 14.22 -14.23
N THR A 533 15.72 14.56 -14.62
CA THR A 533 15.27 14.70 -16.01
C THR A 533 14.98 16.16 -16.37
N TYR A 534 15.12 16.50 -17.66
CA TYR A 534 14.67 17.78 -18.23
C TYR A 534 13.34 17.68 -19.00
N HIS A 535 12.66 16.52 -18.90
CA HIS A 535 11.39 16.26 -19.57
C HIS A 535 10.26 16.15 -18.55
N ASP A 536 9.26 17.02 -18.66
CA ASP A 536 8.12 17.09 -17.72
C ASP A 536 7.36 15.75 -17.60
N GLU A 537 7.33 14.97 -18.68
CA GLU A 537 6.67 13.65 -18.75
C GLU A 537 7.36 12.55 -17.92
N ASP A 538 8.65 12.72 -17.58
CA ASP A 538 9.39 11.75 -16.79
C ASP A 538 9.26 12.00 -15.28
N VAL A 539 8.85 13.22 -14.88
CA VAL A 539 8.91 13.69 -13.47
C VAL A 539 8.09 12.79 -12.54
N GLU A 540 6.86 12.45 -12.92
CA GLU A 540 5.97 11.62 -12.09
C GLU A 540 6.60 10.24 -11.79
N MET A 541 7.25 9.63 -12.78
CA MET A 541 7.93 8.36 -12.59
C MET A 541 9.13 8.49 -11.64
N LEU A 542 9.94 9.55 -11.78
CA LEU A 542 11.12 9.75 -10.93
C LEU A 542 10.73 10.05 -9.48
N GLU A 543 9.69 10.87 -9.27
CA GLU A 543 9.13 11.14 -7.94
C GLU A 543 8.56 9.86 -7.30
N HIS A 544 7.81 9.07 -8.07
CA HIS A 544 7.22 7.80 -7.60
C HIS A 544 8.28 6.82 -7.10
N PHE A 545 9.41 6.70 -7.80
CA PHE A 545 10.54 5.88 -7.39
C PHE A 545 11.53 6.59 -6.46
N SER A 546 11.26 7.85 -6.05
CA SER A 546 12.17 8.68 -5.26
C SER A 546 13.57 8.87 -5.86
N LEU A 547 13.69 8.69 -7.18
CA LEU A 547 14.94 8.83 -7.92
C LEU A 547 15.39 10.30 -8.02
N ASP A 548 14.44 11.23 -7.98
CA ASP A 548 14.68 12.67 -8.02
C ASP A 548 15.39 13.22 -6.77
N GLY A 549 15.63 12.38 -5.77
CA GLY A 549 16.32 12.77 -4.54
C GLY A 549 15.60 13.85 -3.74
N ALA A 550 14.29 14.02 -3.95
CA ALA A 550 13.51 15.03 -3.25
C ALA A 550 13.55 14.79 -1.74
N VAL A 551 13.77 15.87 -0.98
CA VAL A 551 13.61 15.84 0.48
C VAL A 551 12.15 16.24 0.76
N PRO A 552 11.28 15.28 1.13
CA PRO A 552 9.87 15.57 1.33
C PRO A 552 9.72 16.62 2.44
N THR A 553 9.22 17.80 2.05
CA THR A 553 8.98 18.92 2.95
C THR A 553 7.48 19.10 3.09
N PRO A 554 6.86 18.69 4.23
CA PRO A 554 5.44 18.87 4.43
C PRO A 554 5.04 20.35 4.32
N GLU A 555 3.94 20.65 3.65
CA GLU A 555 3.50 22.03 3.42
C GLU A 555 3.41 22.83 4.72
N GLY A 556 4.10 23.98 4.77
CA GLY A 556 4.09 24.87 5.94
C GLY A 556 5.01 24.45 7.08
N HIS A 557 5.91 23.50 6.88
CA HIS A 557 6.90 23.06 7.86
C HIS A 557 8.33 23.40 7.43
N ASP A 558 9.21 23.60 8.41
CA ASP A 558 10.64 23.77 8.19
C ASP A 558 11.36 22.40 8.20
N VAL A 559 12.38 22.24 7.37
CA VAL A 559 13.29 21.07 7.37
C VAL A 559 14.70 21.46 7.78
N LEU A 560 15.41 20.52 8.42
CA LEU A 560 16.81 20.68 8.82
C LEU A 560 17.63 19.52 8.22
N GLY A 561 18.53 19.84 7.31
CA GLY A 561 19.50 18.89 6.75
C GLY A 561 20.88 19.03 7.42
N VAL A 562 21.58 17.90 7.58
CA VAL A 562 22.95 17.86 8.11
C VAL A 562 23.87 17.23 7.07
N PHE A 563 24.65 18.08 6.39
CA PHE A 563 25.56 17.68 5.32
C PHE A 563 27.02 17.74 5.79
N ASN A 564 27.86 16.85 5.26
CA ASN A 564 29.30 16.87 5.50
C ASN A 564 30.02 17.27 4.21
N ARG A 565 30.99 18.17 4.33
CA ARG A 565 31.82 18.59 3.20
C ARG A 565 33.28 18.60 3.61
N ASN A 566 34.08 17.81 2.93
CA ASN A 566 35.53 17.88 3.03
C ASN A 566 36.08 18.79 1.93
N ALA A 567 36.52 20.00 2.29
CA ALA A 567 37.16 20.92 1.35
C ALA A 567 38.65 20.58 1.07
N GLY A 568 39.21 19.58 1.77
CA GLY A 568 40.58 19.12 1.58
C GLY A 568 40.67 17.98 0.55
N PRO A 569 41.77 17.90 -0.23
CA PRO A 569 42.01 16.81 -1.18
C PRO A 569 42.52 15.56 -0.44
N SER A 570 41.66 14.91 0.34
CA SER A 570 42.04 13.76 1.17
C SER A 570 40.92 12.73 1.25
N LYS A 571 41.27 11.44 1.27
CA LYS A 571 40.32 10.34 1.46
C LYS A 571 40.07 10.01 2.95
N ILE A 572 40.17 11.01 3.82
CA ILE A 572 40.10 10.81 5.27
C ILE A 572 38.67 10.48 5.74
N ASP A 573 37.65 10.82 4.94
CA ASP A 573 36.26 10.57 5.30
C ASP A 573 35.92 9.06 5.34
N SER A 574 36.69 8.20 4.67
CA SER A 574 36.58 6.73 4.82
C SER A 574 36.86 6.24 6.26
N TYR A 575 37.49 7.07 7.09
CA TYR A 575 37.79 6.79 8.49
C TYR A 575 36.95 7.63 9.46
N LEU A 576 36.02 8.43 8.94
CA LEU A 576 35.16 9.28 9.74
C LEU A 576 33.89 8.51 10.14
N GLU A 577 33.64 8.42 11.43
CA GLU A 577 32.34 8.03 11.98
C GLU A 577 31.59 9.31 12.36
N ARG A 578 30.29 9.36 12.05
CA ARG A 578 29.42 10.50 12.36
C ARG A 578 28.15 10.00 13.02
N ASP A 579 27.83 10.52 14.19
CA ASP A 579 26.58 10.26 14.88
C ASP A 579 25.68 11.50 14.80
N VAL A 580 24.48 11.35 14.21
CA VAL A 580 23.46 12.39 14.18
C VAL A 580 22.29 11.98 15.07
N ALA A 581 22.07 12.69 16.18
CA ALA A 581 20.96 12.45 17.08
C ALA A 581 19.96 13.60 17.01
N SER A 582 18.66 13.27 16.88
CA SER A 582 17.57 14.26 16.88
C SER A 582 16.64 14.01 18.06
N LEU A 583 16.38 15.04 18.87
CA LEU A 583 15.37 15.03 19.93
C LEU A 583 14.24 16.00 19.58
N ILE A 584 13.07 15.43 19.32
CA ILE A 584 11.83 16.18 19.10
C ILE A 584 11.07 16.26 20.43
N ARG A 585 10.75 17.47 20.87
CA ARG A 585 9.91 17.75 22.04
C ARG A 585 8.60 18.37 21.57
N TRP A 586 7.50 17.78 21.98
CA TRP A 586 6.15 18.30 21.74
C TRP A 586 5.51 18.70 23.06
N ASP A 587 4.94 19.90 23.09
CA ASP A 587 4.16 20.42 24.20
C ASP A 587 2.66 20.22 23.92
N PRO A 588 1.96 19.33 24.65
CA PRO A 588 0.54 19.04 24.41
C PRO A 588 -0.40 20.20 24.74
N ASP A 589 0.02 21.16 25.58
CA ASP A 589 -0.83 22.28 26.00
C ASP A 589 -0.79 23.43 24.98
N SER A 590 0.38 23.65 24.36
CA SER A 590 0.57 24.72 23.35
C SER A 590 0.59 24.22 21.91
N GLY A 591 0.78 22.92 21.69
CA GLY A 591 1.03 22.32 20.39
C GLY A 591 2.43 22.58 19.84
N ALA A 592 3.30 23.26 20.59
CA ALA A 592 4.63 23.63 20.13
C ALA A 592 5.53 22.40 19.94
N VAL A 593 6.27 22.39 18.83
CA VAL A 593 7.29 21.37 18.54
C VAL A 593 8.65 22.04 18.53
N ALA A 594 9.62 21.47 19.25
CA ALA A 594 11.01 21.89 19.22
C ALA A 594 11.89 20.69 18.86
N SER A 595 12.75 20.85 17.85
CA SER A 595 13.76 19.86 17.49
C SER A 595 15.14 20.31 17.94
N THR A 596 15.97 19.40 18.45
CA THR A 596 17.39 19.63 18.72
C THR A 596 18.19 18.53 18.06
N VAL A 597 19.13 18.91 17.21
CA VAL A 597 20.03 17.98 16.51
C VAL A 597 21.44 18.12 17.06
N TRP A 598 22.03 16.99 17.43
CA TRP A 598 23.45 16.87 17.77
C TRP A 598 24.16 16.12 16.65
N VAL A 599 25.36 16.60 16.32
CA VAL A 599 26.27 15.96 15.38
C VAL A 599 27.57 15.73 16.14
N ALA A 600 28.00 14.48 16.25
CA ALA A 600 29.22 14.07 16.94
C ALA A 600 30.19 13.40 15.99
#